data_AF-A0A7X3G405-F1
#
_entry.id   AF-A0A7X3G405-F1
#
_cell.length_a   1.000
_cell.length_b   1.000
_cell.length_c   1.000
_cell.angle_alpha   90.00
_cell.angle_beta   90.00
_cell.angle_gamma   90.00
#
_symmetry.space_group_name_H-M   'P 1'
#
loop_
_entity.id
_entity.type
_entity.pdbx_description
1 polymer ?
#
loop_
_entity_poly.entity_id
_entity_poly.type
_entity_poly.pdbx_seq_one_letter_code
_entity_poly.pdbx_strand_id
1 'polypeptide(L)'
;MDASPVLPPSATALGISFDGRAYHYREYSYERIADALAYARQDRDRPGFREDTTPRQWKQWAGPTPEERLHMAAHGIVYEHGRYCYGPYRYDLLSAALAYAQHAPGLARPGG
;
A
#
# COMPACT_ATOMS: atom_id res chain seq x y z
N MET A 1 -17.90 1.17 1.66
CA MET A 1 -17.71 0.01 2.56
C MET A 1 -16.23 -0.24 2.66
N ASP A 2 -15.66 -0.02 3.85
CA ASP A 2 -14.23 -0.21 4.15
C ASP A 2 -13.94 -1.71 4.18
N ALA A 3 -13.52 -2.28 3.05
CA ALA A 3 -12.95 -3.61 3.02
C ALA A 3 -11.51 -3.51 3.51
N SER A 4 -11.32 -3.20 4.79
CA SER A 4 -10.09 -3.53 5.49
C SER A 4 -9.83 -5.02 5.23
N PRO A 5 -8.77 -5.40 4.49
CA PRO A 5 -8.53 -6.79 4.19
C PRO A 5 -8.20 -7.47 5.51
N VAL A 6 -9.15 -8.28 5.97
CA VAL A 6 -8.98 -9.09 7.18
C VAL A 6 -7.79 -10.01 6.95
N LEU A 7 -6.73 -9.83 7.74
CA LEU A 7 -5.60 -10.72 7.72
C LEU A 7 -6.10 -12.13 8.08
N PRO A 8 -5.87 -13.15 7.23
CA PRO A 8 -6.17 -14.52 7.58
C PRO A 8 -5.35 -14.91 8.82
N PRO A 9 -5.90 -15.76 9.70
CA PRO A 9 -5.24 -16.13 10.95
C PRO A 9 -3.86 -16.77 10.73
N SER A 10 -3.66 -17.45 9.59
CA SER A 10 -2.36 -18.00 9.18
C SER A 10 -1.30 -16.91 8.97
N ALA A 11 -1.68 -15.72 8.52
CA ALA A 11 -0.74 -14.62 8.30
C ALA A 11 -0.31 -13.98 9.63
N THR A 12 -1.27 -13.73 10.53
CA THR A 12 -0.98 -13.25 11.90
C THR A 12 -0.10 -14.24 12.67
N ALA A 13 -0.35 -15.55 12.54
CA ALA A 13 0.45 -16.58 13.19
C ALA A 13 1.90 -16.65 12.67
N LEU A 14 2.15 -16.12 11.47
CA LEU A 14 3.47 -15.99 10.86
C LEU A 14 4.11 -14.62 11.15
N GLY A 15 3.43 -13.71 11.86
CA GLY A 15 3.92 -12.36 12.12
C GLY A 15 3.80 -11.41 10.92
N ILE A 16 2.95 -11.72 9.95
CA ILE A 16 2.66 -10.84 8.81
C ILE A 16 1.76 -9.71 9.29
N SER A 17 2.17 -8.48 9.02
CA SER A 17 1.41 -7.26 9.31
C SER A 17 0.88 -6.66 8.01
N PHE A 18 -0.33 -6.11 8.02
CA PHE A 18 -0.87 -5.39 6.86
C PHE A 18 -0.92 -3.90 7.19
N ASP A 19 -0.30 -3.11 6.33
CA ASP A 19 -0.09 -1.68 6.57
C ASP A 19 -1.24 -0.82 6.03
N GLY A 20 -2.20 -1.40 5.32
CA GLY A 20 -3.24 -0.64 4.59
C GLY A 20 -3.00 -0.63 3.07
N ARG A 21 -1.77 -0.93 2.66
CA ARG A 21 -1.36 -0.95 1.24
C ARG A 21 -0.58 -2.20 0.85
N ALA A 22 0.27 -2.70 1.74
CA ALA A 22 1.09 -3.88 1.50
C ALA A 22 1.11 -4.78 2.74
N TYR A 23 1.43 -6.05 2.52
CA TYR A 23 1.69 -7.07 3.52
C TYR A 23 3.17 -7.08 3.84
N HIS A 24 3.52 -6.90 5.10
CA HIS A 24 4.88 -6.84 5.57
C HIS A 24 5.22 -8.09 6.37
N TYR A 25 6.37 -8.68 6.05
CA TYR A 25 6.94 -9.82 6.76
C TYR A 25 8.43 -9.56 7.01
N ARG A 26 8.83 -9.49 8.28
CA ARG A 26 10.20 -9.19 8.74
C ARG A 26 10.75 -7.85 8.26
N GLU A 27 11.45 -7.84 7.12
CA GLU A 27 12.02 -6.67 6.43
C GLU A 27 11.44 -6.48 5.01
N TYR A 28 10.66 -7.45 4.55
CA TYR A 28 10.12 -7.51 3.21
C TYR A 28 8.70 -6.98 3.14
N SER A 29 8.38 -6.28 2.06
CA SER A 29 7.06 -5.76 1.76
C SER A 29 6.51 -6.47 0.52
N TYR A 30 5.28 -6.95 0.58
CA TYR A 30 4.61 -7.71 -0.46
C TYR A 30 3.27 -7.05 -0.80
N GLU A 31 2.97 -6.91 -2.09
CA GLU A 31 1.67 -6.38 -2.53
C GLU A 31 0.53 -7.39 -2.28
N ARG A 32 0.86 -8.68 -2.21
CA ARG A 32 -0.09 -9.78 -2.07
C ARG A 32 0.22 -10.62 -0.84
N ILE A 33 -0.85 -11.02 -0.15
CA ILE A 33 -0.73 -11.88 1.00
C ILE A 33 -0.27 -13.30 0.67
N ALA A 34 -0.66 -13.81 -0.51
CA ALA A 34 -0.27 -15.14 -0.94
C ALA A 34 1.25 -15.28 -1.03
N ASP A 35 1.93 -14.26 -1.57
CA ASP A 35 3.38 -14.19 -1.67
C ASP A 35 4.03 -14.10 -0.29
N ALA A 36 3.50 -13.24 0.59
CA ALA A 36 3.99 -13.13 1.98
C ALA A 36 3.84 -14.45 2.76
N LEU A 37 2.72 -15.16 2.59
CA LEU A 37 2.47 -16.47 3.21
C LEU A 37 3.39 -17.56 2.66
N ALA A 38 3.57 -17.62 1.34
CA ALA A 38 4.47 -18.58 0.71
C ALA A 38 5.91 -18.38 1.20
N TYR A 39 6.36 -17.12 1.25
CA TYR A 39 7.68 -16.77 1.73
C TYR A 39 7.86 -17.13 3.22
N ALA A 40 6.92 -16.77 4.07
CA ALA A 40 6.98 -17.07 5.51
C ALA A 40 6.97 -18.58 5.80
N ARG A 41 6.26 -19.39 5.00
CA ARG A 41 6.30 -20.86 5.09
C ARG A 41 7.66 -21.41 4.66
N GLN A 42 8.21 -20.88 3.58
CA GLN A 42 9.53 -21.28 3.07
C GLN A 42 10.67 -20.86 4.02
N ASP A 43 10.56 -19.69 4.64
CA ASP A 43 11.57 -19.18 5.57
C ASP A 43 11.62 -20.06 6.84
N ARG A 44 10.45 -20.51 7.34
CA ARG A 44 10.35 -21.46 8.46
C ARG A 44 10.89 -22.86 8.16
N ASP A 45 10.79 -23.32 6.92
CA ASP A 45 11.31 -24.62 6.49
C ASP A 45 12.84 -24.61 6.35
N ARG A 46 13.45 -23.42 6.29
CA ARG A 46 14.88 -23.26 6.03
C ARG A 46 15.71 -23.61 7.27
N PRO A 47 16.68 -24.55 7.18
CA PRO A 47 17.56 -24.87 8.29
C PRO A 47 18.46 -23.67 8.62
N GLY A 48 18.35 -23.16 9.85
CA GLY A 48 19.03 -21.94 10.30
C GLY A 48 18.12 -20.71 10.40
N PHE A 49 16.81 -20.85 10.20
CA PHE A 49 15.84 -19.80 10.48
C PHE A 49 15.98 -19.31 11.93
N ARG A 50 16.34 -18.03 12.08
CA ARG A 50 16.22 -17.32 13.35
C ARG A 50 14.93 -16.54 13.29
N GLU A 51 14.03 -16.84 14.22
CA GLU A 51 12.85 -16.02 14.45
C GLU A 51 13.33 -14.61 14.82
N ASP A 52 13.09 -13.64 13.94
CA ASP A 52 13.27 -12.24 14.30
C ASP A 52 12.11 -11.87 15.22
N THR A 53 12.36 -11.96 16.52
CA THR A 53 11.38 -11.61 17.57
C THR A 53 11.24 -10.10 17.75
N THR A 54 11.91 -9.27 16.93
CA THR A 54 11.72 -7.83 17.00
C THR A 54 10.43 -7.47 16.25
N PRO A 55 9.35 -7.05 16.95
CA PRO A 55 8.18 -6.53 16.29
C PRO A 55 8.59 -5.20 15.65
N ARG A 56 8.98 -5.26 14.38
CA ARG A 56 9.18 -4.07 13.58
C ARG A 56 7.80 -3.45 13.40
N GLN A 57 7.55 -2.35 14.10
CA GLN A 57 6.31 -1.60 13.96
C GLN A 57 6.30 -1.01 12.56
N TRP A 58 5.65 -1.71 11.63
CA TRP A 58 5.32 -1.18 10.32
C TRP A 58 4.31 -0.05 10.53
N LYS A 59 4.69 1.13 10.06
CA LYS A 59 3.93 2.36 10.28
C LYS A 59 2.71 2.32 9.36
N GLN A 60 1.60 1.84 9.91
CA GLN A 60 0.31 1.70 9.22
C GLN A 60 0.07 2.88 8.27
N TRP A 61 0.11 2.61 6.97
CA TRP A 61 -0.32 3.51 5.91
C TRP A 61 -1.77 3.90 6.14
N ALA A 62 -1.95 5.05 6.79
CA ALA A 62 -3.23 5.68 7.05
C ALA A 62 -3.91 6.27 5.80
N GLY A 63 -3.36 5.99 4.61
CA GLY A 63 -3.76 6.64 3.36
C GLY A 63 -3.15 8.04 3.20
N PRO A 64 -3.53 8.77 2.14
CA PRO A 64 -3.14 10.16 1.98
C PRO A 64 -3.65 10.98 3.18
N THR A 65 -2.73 11.73 3.78
CA THR A 65 -3.01 12.70 4.84
C THR A 65 -4.07 13.71 4.37
N PRO A 66 -4.78 14.39 5.29
CA PRO A 66 -5.74 15.43 4.91
C PRO A 66 -5.12 16.50 4.01
N GLU A 67 -3.85 16.87 4.21
CA GLU A 67 -3.12 17.82 3.36
C GLU A 67 -2.87 17.27 1.94
N GLU A 68 -2.52 15.99 1.83
CA GLU A 68 -2.37 15.31 0.55
C GLU A 68 -3.71 15.19 -0.17
N ARG A 69 -4.81 14.91 0.54
CA ARG A 69 -6.16 14.89 -0.04
C ARG A 69 -6.59 16.26 -0.56
N LEU A 70 -6.23 17.33 0.14
CA LEU A 70 -6.47 18.70 -0.34
C LEU A 70 -5.70 18.98 -1.63
N HIS A 71 -4.43 18.60 -1.69
CA HIS A 71 -3.64 18.70 -2.93
C HIS A 71 -4.23 17.85 -4.06
N MET A 72 -4.62 16.61 -3.77
CA MET A 72 -5.26 15.74 -4.74
C MET A 72 -6.55 16.35 -5.28
N ALA A 73 -7.42 16.85 -4.40
CA ALA A 73 -8.68 17.48 -4.78
C ALA A 73 -8.45 18.75 -5.60
N ALA A 74 -7.46 19.57 -5.24
CA ALA A 74 -7.08 20.77 -5.98
C ALA A 74 -6.61 20.45 -7.42
N HIS A 75 -5.97 19.29 -7.61
CA HIS A 75 -5.48 18.84 -8.91
C HIS A 75 -6.43 17.86 -9.63
N GLY A 76 -7.58 17.48 -9.06
CA GLY A 76 -8.48 16.47 -9.64
C GLY A 76 -7.89 15.06 -9.66
N ILE A 77 -6.98 14.75 -8.74
CA ILE A 77 -6.42 13.40 -8.53
C ILE A 77 -7.35 12.65 -7.59
N VAL A 78 -7.67 11.40 -7.93
CA VAL A 78 -8.46 10.51 -7.08
C VAL A 78 -7.61 9.34 -6.63
N TYR A 79 -7.82 8.86 -5.40
CA TYR A 79 -7.15 7.66 -4.90
C TYR A 79 -8.13 6.50 -4.90
N GLU A 80 -7.86 5.50 -5.73
CA GLU A 80 -8.68 4.30 -5.86
C GLU A 80 -7.82 3.05 -5.70
N HIS A 81 -8.27 2.12 -4.84
CA HIS A 81 -7.65 0.80 -4.66
C HIS A 81 -6.11 0.81 -4.46
N GLY A 82 -5.57 1.81 -3.74
CA GLY A 82 -4.13 1.87 -3.49
C GLY A 82 -3.32 2.63 -4.54
N ARG A 83 -3.97 3.17 -5.58
CA ARG A 83 -3.31 3.94 -6.66
C ARG A 83 -3.93 5.32 -6.82
N TYR A 84 -3.09 6.26 -7.21
CA TYR A 84 -3.46 7.64 -7.53
C TYR A 84 -3.79 7.75 -9.01
N CYS A 85 -5.03 8.06 -9.34
CA CYS A 85 -5.50 8.23 -10.69
C CYS A 85 -5.60 9.72 -11.02
N TYR A 86 -5.05 10.11 -12.17
CA TYR A 86 -5.18 11.45 -12.73
C TYR A 86 -5.65 11.34 -14.18
N GLY A 87 -6.92 11.66 -14.43
CA GLY A 87 -7.55 11.45 -15.73
C GLY A 87 -7.50 9.96 -16.14
N PRO A 88 -6.88 9.60 -17.28
CA PRO A 88 -6.69 8.21 -17.71
C PRO A 88 -5.44 7.54 -17.11
N TYR A 89 -4.58 8.29 -16.41
CA TYR A 89 -3.30 7.80 -15.89
C TYR A 89 -3.43 7.27 -14.46
N ARG A 90 -2.67 6.23 -14.14
CA ARG A 90 -2.62 5.60 -12.81
C ARG A 90 -1.18 5.62 -12.32
N TYR A 91 -0.98 6.02 -11.07
CA TYR A 91 0.31 6.19 -10.43
C TYR A 91 0.31 5.46 -9.09
N ASP A 92 1.42 4.80 -8.77
CA ASP A 92 1.62 4.20 -7.46
C ASP A 92 2.05 5.25 -6.41
N LEU A 93 2.57 6.41 -6.83
CA LEU A 93 3.03 7.47 -5.92
C LEU A 93 2.23 8.76 -6.13
N LEU A 94 1.81 9.37 -5.03
CA LEU A 94 1.14 10.67 -5.06
C LEU A 94 2.04 11.75 -5.67
N SER A 95 3.33 11.77 -5.29
CA SER A 95 4.29 12.73 -5.83
C SER A 95 4.42 12.66 -7.35
N ALA A 96 4.33 11.45 -7.93
CA ALA A 96 4.35 11.29 -9.38
C ALA A 96 3.07 11.84 -10.03
N ALA A 97 1.91 11.56 -9.44
CA ALA A 97 0.64 12.10 -9.91
C ALA A 97 0.60 13.64 -9.81
N LEU A 98 1.09 14.21 -8.71
CA LEU A 98 1.16 15.66 -8.50
C LEU A 98 2.15 16.35 -9.44
N ALA A 99 3.33 15.76 -9.66
CA ALA A 99 4.31 16.31 -10.60
C ALA A 99 3.72 16.35 -12.02
N TYR A 100 3.01 15.29 -12.42
CA TYR A 100 2.35 15.25 -13.72
C TYR A 100 1.17 16.24 -13.80
N ALA A 101 0.33 16.33 -12.76
CA ALA A 101 -0.80 17.26 -12.73
C ALA A 101 -0.35 18.73 -12.75
N GLN A 102 0.78 19.05 -12.10
CA GLN A 102 1.40 20.37 -12.18
C GLN A 102 1.90 20.68 -13.60
N HIS A 103 2.43 19.67 -14.30
CA HIS A 103 2.93 19.84 -15.65
C HIS A 103 1.80 19.93 -16.71
N ALA A 104 0.67 19.26 -16.49
CA ALA A 104 -0.43 19.17 -17.45
C ALA A 104 -1.82 19.42 -16.81
N PRO A 105 -2.09 20.61 -16.24
CA PRO A 105 -3.27 20.87 -15.40
C PRO A 105 -4.65 20.81 -16.08
N GLY A 106 -4.74 20.46 -17.38
CA GLY A 106 -6.00 20.39 -18.14
C GLY A 106 -6.55 18.98 -18.39
N LEU A 107 -5.86 17.95 -17.89
CA LEU A 107 -6.20 16.54 -18.20
C LEU A 107 -7.01 15.84 -17.10
N ALA A 108 -7.24 16.54 -15.99
CA ALA A 108 -8.24 16.17 -15.00
C ALA A 108 -9.58 16.10 -15.73
N ARG A 109 -10.21 14.92 -15.77
CA ARG A 109 -11.51 14.75 -16.41
C ARG A 109 -12.46 15.81 -15.86
N PRO A 110 -13.06 16.67 -16.70
CA PRO A 110 -14.18 17.47 -16.23
C PRO A 110 -15.27 16.47 -15.83
N GLY A 111 -15.60 16.43 -14.54
CA GLY A 111 -16.75 15.69 -14.06
C GLY A 111 -17.99 16.21 -14.79
N GLY A 112 -18.68 15.32 -15.49
CA GLY A 112 -20.06 15.52 -15.91
C GLY A 112 -21.01 15.16 -14.78
#